data_AF-A0A1Y5DQG8-F1
#
_entry.id   AF-A0A1Y5DQG8-F1
#
_cell.length_a   1.000
_cell.length_b   1.000
_cell.length_c   1.000
_cell.angle_alpha   90.00
_cell.angle_beta   90.00
_cell.angle_gamma   90.00
#
_symmetry.space_group_name_H-M   'P 1'
#
loop_
_entity.id
_entity.type
_entity.pdbx_description
1 polymer ?
#
loop_
_entity_poly.entity_id
_entity_poly.type
_entity_poly.pdbx_seq_one_letter_code
_entity_poly.pdbx_strand_id
1 'polypeptide(L)'
;MSYKILLLYFFLFNFSYASFQEVRIGKIDAYYEDKITKVELREILEEIEETLESQLDMDIFDYSNSGKVIDILYVPASKLEQRINKKIEKLHIKRNRIDKLRSDFSNKENEIDAFKKEIEAKNSVLNQKVKQYNDYIKEQNHN
;
A
#
# COMPACT_ATOMS: atom_id res chain seq x y z
N MET A 1 51.95 -27.11 -31.89
CA MET A 1 51.32 -26.10 -31.00
C MET A 1 50.13 -25.41 -31.67
N SER A 2 50.22 -25.12 -32.98
CA SER A 2 49.17 -24.41 -33.74
C SER A 2 47.81 -25.13 -33.85
N TYR A 3 47.77 -26.46 -33.95
CA TYR A 3 46.49 -27.20 -34.05
C TYR A 3 45.62 -27.16 -32.78
N LYS A 4 46.25 -27.06 -31.59
CA LYS A 4 45.51 -26.93 -30.32
C LYS A 4 44.84 -25.57 -30.19
N ILE A 5 45.48 -24.51 -30.70
CA ILE A 5 44.93 -23.16 -30.74
C ILE A 5 43.75 -23.09 -31.71
N LEU A 6 43.86 -23.75 -32.86
CA LEU A 6 42.79 -23.79 -33.87
C LEU A 6 41.54 -24.53 -33.36
N LEU A 7 41.74 -25.61 -32.60
CA LEU A 7 40.66 -26.36 -31.96
C LEU A 7 39.96 -25.57 -30.84
N LEU A 8 40.72 -24.72 -30.13
CA LEU A 8 40.17 -23.79 -29.14
C LEU A 8 39.31 -22.71 -29.80
N TYR A 9 39.76 -22.11 -30.91
CA TYR A 9 38.95 -21.16 -31.67
C TYR A 9 37.66 -21.81 -32.21
N PHE A 10 37.73 -23.04 -32.71
CA PHE A 10 36.55 -23.77 -33.17
C PHE A 10 35.55 -24.05 -32.04
N PHE A 11 36.03 -24.37 -30.84
CA PHE A 11 35.17 -24.53 -29.67
C PHE A 11 34.54 -23.20 -29.21
N LEU A 12 35.30 -22.10 -29.24
CA LEU A 12 34.81 -20.78 -28.82
C LEU A 12 33.75 -20.21 -29.77
N PHE A 13 33.79 -20.51 -31.08
CA PHE A 13 32.73 -20.09 -32.02
C PHE A 13 31.37 -20.74 -31.76
N ASN A 14 31.32 -21.91 -31.11
CA ASN A 14 30.06 -22.62 -30.85
C ASN A 14 29.34 -22.13 -29.59
N PHE A 15 29.99 -21.34 -28.72
CA PHE A 15 29.40 -20.87 -27.45
C PHE A 15 28.81 -19.45 -27.51
N SER A 16 28.85 -18.77 -28.66
CA SER A 16 28.52 -17.33 -28.73
C SER A 16 27.18 -16.97 -29.37
N TYR A 17 26.30 -17.94 -29.67
CA TYR A 17 24.95 -17.62 -30.18
C TYR A 17 23.91 -17.70 -29.06
N ALA A 18 23.98 -16.76 -28.12
CA ALA A 18 22.81 -16.35 -27.36
C ALA A 18 22.09 -15.27 -28.17
N SER A 19 21.34 -15.67 -29.21
CA SER A 19 20.42 -14.74 -29.86
C SER A 19 19.20 -14.59 -28.98
N PHE A 20 18.72 -13.36 -28.86
CA PHE A 20 17.40 -13.12 -28.31
C PHE A 20 16.35 -13.95 -29.09
N GLN A 21 15.42 -14.55 -28.37
CA GLN A 21 14.39 -15.40 -28.95
C GLN A 21 13.14 -14.57 -29.15
N GLU A 22 12.70 -14.42 -30.40
CA GLU A 22 11.42 -13.81 -30.71
C GLU A 22 10.27 -14.50 -29.97
N VAL A 23 9.29 -13.73 -29.49
CA VAL A 23 8.13 -14.23 -28.71
C VAL A 23 6.80 -13.73 -29.23
N ARG A 24 5.71 -14.43 -28.87
CA ARG A 24 4.33 -13.95 -29.10
C ARG A 24 3.37 -14.39 -28.02
N ILE A 25 2.30 -13.61 -27.86
CA ILE A 25 1.21 -13.94 -26.93
C ILE A 25 0.56 -15.25 -27.35
N GLY A 26 0.53 -16.21 -26.42
CA GLY A 26 -0.10 -17.51 -26.55
C GLY A 26 -1.54 -17.52 -26.10
N LYS A 27 -1.87 -18.51 -25.27
CA LYS A 27 -3.14 -18.61 -24.57
C LYS A 27 -3.13 -17.69 -23.36
N ILE A 28 -4.27 -17.08 -23.11
CA ILE A 28 -4.53 -16.31 -21.90
C ILE A 28 -5.41 -17.19 -21.02
N ASP A 29 -5.01 -17.37 -19.77
CA ASP A 29 -5.79 -18.14 -18.79
C ASP A 29 -7.20 -17.56 -18.64
N ALA A 30 -8.19 -18.44 -18.45
CA ALA A 30 -9.59 -18.05 -18.30
C ALA A 30 -9.85 -17.04 -17.18
N TYR A 31 -8.99 -17.02 -16.15
CA TYR A 31 -9.03 -16.00 -15.09
C TYR A 31 -8.97 -14.56 -15.62
N TYR A 32 -8.34 -14.33 -16.78
CA TYR A 32 -8.18 -13.02 -17.39
C TYR A 32 -9.15 -12.73 -18.55
N GLU A 33 -10.03 -13.68 -18.91
CA GLU A 33 -10.95 -13.52 -20.05
C GLU A 33 -11.85 -12.27 -19.94
N ASP A 34 -12.21 -11.87 -18.72
CA ASP A 34 -13.01 -10.68 -18.43
C ASP A 34 -12.17 -9.41 -18.18
N LYS A 35 -10.84 -9.53 -18.16
CA LYS A 35 -9.91 -8.45 -17.76
C LYS A 35 -9.15 -7.88 -18.94
N ILE A 36 -8.74 -8.75 -19.86
CA ILE A 36 -7.92 -8.35 -21.00
C ILE A 36 -8.07 -9.34 -22.13
N THR A 37 -8.37 -8.83 -23.30
CA THR A 37 -8.37 -9.60 -24.53
C THR A 37 -6.95 -9.73 -25.08
N LYS A 38 -6.73 -10.73 -25.94
CA LYS A 38 -5.46 -10.90 -26.64
C LYS A 38 -5.08 -9.70 -27.52
N VAL A 39 -6.07 -8.97 -28.00
CA VAL A 39 -5.86 -7.77 -28.84
C VAL A 39 -5.42 -6.60 -27.97
N GLU A 40 -6.14 -6.30 -26.89
CA GLU A 40 -5.78 -5.23 -25.95
C GLU A 40 -4.39 -5.47 -25.36
N LEU A 41 -4.05 -6.71 -25.03
CA LEU A 41 -2.71 -7.02 -24.54
C LEU A 41 -1.63 -6.78 -25.60
N ARG A 42 -1.92 -7.07 -26.87
CA ARG A 42 -0.98 -6.77 -27.96
C ARG A 42 -0.80 -5.27 -28.11
N GLU A 43 -1.88 -4.50 -28.11
CA GLU A 43 -1.82 -3.04 -28.22
C GLU A 43 -0.97 -2.42 -27.10
N ILE A 44 -1.11 -2.93 -25.86
CA ILE A 44 -0.27 -2.51 -24.73
C ILE A 44 1.20 -2.86 -24.96
N LEU A 45 1.51 -4.06 -25.47
CA LEU A 45 2.89 -4.45 -25.76
C LEU A 45 3.49 -3.58 -26.87
N GLU A 46 2.74 -3.31 -27.94
CA GLU A 46 3.16 -2.44 -29.05
C GLU A 46 3.44 -1.01 -28.55
N GLU A 47 2.59 -0.46 -27.67
CA GLU A 47 2.83 0.86 -27.06
C GLU A 47 4.09 0.89 -26.19
N ILE A 48 4.32 -0.17 -25.41
CA ILE A 48 5.51 -0.30 -24.56
C ILE A 48 6.77 -0.43 -25.42
N GLU A 49 6.74 -1.26 -26.46
CA GLU A 49 7.83 -1.39 -27.43
C GLU A 49 8.15 -0.04 -28.06
N GLU A 50 7.16 0.62 -28.67
CA GLU A 50 7.38 1.92 -29.32
C GLU A 50 7.96 2.95 -28.34
N THR A 51 7.42 3.01 -27.12
CA THR A 51 7.85 3.98 -26.11
C THR A 51 9.26 3.71 -25.62
N LEU A 52 9.61 2.45 -25.33
CA LEU A 52 10.89 2.12 -24.72
C LEU A 52 12.01 1.95 -25.74
N GLU A 53 11.73 1.36 -26.90
CA GLU A 53 12.71 1.19 -27.98
C GLU A 53 13.11 2.55 -28.55
N SER A 54 12.18 3.49 -28.70
CA SER A 54 12.51 4.86 -29.12
C SER A 54 13.38 5.61 -28.11
N GLN A 55 13.27 5.29 -26.82
CA GLN A 55 14.06 5.92 -25.75
C GLN A 55 15.44 5.26 -25.57
N LEU A 56 15.52 3.95 -25.74
CA LEU A 56 16.71 3.14 -25.44
C LEU A 56 17.51 2.73 -26.68
N ASP A 57 16.96 2.94 -27.88
CA ASP A 57 17.54 2.55 -29.17
C ASP A 57 17.96 1.06 -29.22
N MET A 58 17.15 0.21 -28.60
CA MET A 58 17.34 -1.24 -28.57
C MET A 58 15.99 -1.95 -28.50
N ASP A 59 15.90 -3.12 -29.14
CA ASP A 59 14.76 -4.04 -29.02
C ASP A 59 14.72 -4.62 -27.60
N ILE A 60 13.54 -4.63 -26.98
CA ILE A 60 13.35 -5.02 -25.58
C ILE A 60 12.56 -6.32 -25.46
N PHE A 61 11.68 -6.60 -26.42
CA PHE A 61 10.69 -7.66 -26.31
C PHE A 61 10.77 -8.70 -27.42
N ASP A 62 11.45 -8.41 -28.54
CA ASP A 62 11.57 -9.26 -29.72
C ASP A 62 10.20 -9.86 -30.13
N TYR A 63 9.13 -9.07 -30.08
CA TYR A 63 7.80 -9.58 -30.38
C TYR A 63 7.65 -9.83 -31.88
N SER A 64 7.18 -11.02 -32.25
CA SER A 64 7.02 -11.41 -33.65
C SER A 64 5.90 -12.42 -33.82
N ASN A 65 5.15 -12.29 -34.91
CA ASN A 65 4.06 -13.20 -35.22
C ASN A 65 4.53 -14.67 -35.40
N SER A 66 5.80 -14.90 -35.73
CA SER A 66 6.44 -16.22 -35.82
C SER A 66 7.21 -16.64 -34.55
N GLY A 67 7.24 -15.78 -33.53
CA GLY A 67 7.95 -16.00 -32.29
C GLY A 67 7.43 -17.18 -31.46
N LYS A 68 8.23 -17.58 -30.47
CA LYS A 68 7.88 -18.61 -29.50
C LYS A 68 6.66 -18.17 -28.70
N VAL A 69 5.71 -19.09 -28.58
CA VAL A 69 4.46 -18.84 -27.86
C VAL A 69 4.73 -18.76 -26.35
N ILE A 70 4.30 -17.66 -25.73
CA ILE A 70 4.29 -17.48 -24.28
C ILE A 70 2.84 -17.41 -23.80
N ASP A 71 2.43 -18.40 -23.02
CA ASP A 71 1.11 -18.44 -22.40
C ASP A 71 1.09 -17.60 -21.11
N ILE A 72 -0.02 -16.91 -20.87
CA ILE A 72 -0.26 -16.11 -19.67
C ILE A 72 -1.11 -16.94 -18.73
N LEU A 73 -0.50 -17.35 -17.63
CA LEU A 73 -1.11 -18.25 -16.66
C LEU A 73 -1.45 -17.49 -15.38
N TYR A 74 -2.68 -17.68 -14.89
CA TYR A 74 -3.00 -17.22 -13.55
C TYR A 74 -2.35 -18.15 -12.52
N VAL A 75 -1.47 -17.60 -11.72
CA VAL A 75 -0.89 -18.31 -10.57
C VAL A 75 -1.59 -17.81 -9.32
N PRO A 76 -2.34 -18.67 -8.61
CA PRO A 76 -3.02 -18.26 -7.38
C PRO A 76 -1.99 -17.85 -6.33
N ALA A 77 -2.38 -16.88 -5.49
CA ALA A 77 -1.53 -16.39 -4.42
C ALA A 77 -0.98 -17.55 -3.56
N SER A 78 0.33 -17.57 -3.39
CA SER A 78 1.02 -18.55 -2.56
C SER A 78 0.50 -18.51 -1.12
N LYS A 79 0.70 -19.61 -0.38
CA LYS A 79 0.36 -19.64 1.07
C LYS A 79 1.06 -18.53 1.84
N LEU A 80 2.24 -18.08 1.39
CA LEU A 80 2.98 -16.99 2.01
C LEU A 80 2.29 -15.64 1.76
N GLU A 81 1.92 -15.35 0.52
CA GLU A 81 1.20 -14.12 0.15
C GLU A 81 -0.15 -14.03 0.87
N GLN A 82 -0.89 -15.13 0.95
CA GLN A 82 -2.15 -15.16 1.73
C GLN A 82 -1.92 -14.83 3.20
N ARG A 83 -0.81 -15.29 3.79
CA ARG A 83 -0.44 -14.97 5.18
C ARG A 83 -0.05 -13.50 5.33
N ILE A 84 0.65 -12.95 4.35
CA ILE A 84 1.01 -11.52 4.30
C ILE A 84 -0.26 -10.67 4.26
N ASN A 85 -1.19 -10.96 3.36
CA ASN A 85 -2.45 -10.23 3.23
C ASN A 85 -3.28 -10.27 4.52
N LYS A 86 -3.39 -11.44 5.17
CA LYS A 86 -4.04 -11.56 6.48
C LYS A 86 -3.38 -10.73 7.57
N LYS A 87 -2.05 -10.54 7.53
CA LYS A 87 -1.34 -9.69 8.49
C LYS A 87 -1.61 -8.21 8.20
N ILE A 88 -1.60 -7.80 6.93
CA ILE A 88 -1.92 -6.44 6.50
C ILE A 88 -3.33 -6.06 6.96
N GLU A 89 -4.32 -6.92 6.72
CA GLU A 89 -5.70 -6.69 7.16
C GLU A 89 -5.82 -6.51 8.67
N LYS A 90 -5.14 -7.37 9.46
CA LYS A 90 -5.10 -7.24 10.92
C LYS A 90 -4.48 -5.92 11.37
N LEU A 91 -3.47 -5.42 10.67
CA LEU A 91 -2.86 -4.11 10.96
C LEU A 91 -3.85 -2.97 10.68
N HIS A 92 -4.59 -3.01 9.58
CA HIS A 92 -5.63 -2.01 9.29
C HIS A 92 -6.71 -1.98 10.37
N ILE A 93 -7.21 -3.14 10.79
CA ILE A 93 -8.22 -3.22 11.87
C ILE A 93 -7.67 -2.62 13.18
N LYS A 94 -6.42 -2.93 13.53
CA LYS A 94 -5.77 -2.37 14.72
C LYS A 94 -5.62 -0.86 14.64
N ARG A 95 -5.23 -0.34 13.48
CA ARG A 95 -5.12 1.12 13.23
C ARG A 95 -6.46 1.82 13.43
N ASN A 96 -7.52 1.31 12.82
CA ASN A 96 -8.86 1.88 12.96
C ASN A 96 -9.34 1.89 14.42
N ARG A 97 -9.02 0.85 15.20
CA ARG A 97 -9.33 0.82 16.64
C ARG A 97 -8.56 1.89 17.42
N ILE A 98 -7.28 2.10 17.10
CA ILE A 98 -6.46 3.16 17.73
C ILE A 98 -7.05 4.54 17.42
N ASP A 99 -7.43 4.79 16.17
CA ASP A 99 -7.97 6.08 15.76
C ASP A 99 -9.32 6.36 16.45
N LYS A 100 -10.19 5.34 16.57
CA LYS A 100 -11.42 5.46 17.36
C LYS A 100 -11.14 5.77 18.83
N LEU A 101 -10.22 5.04 19.45
CA LEU A 101 -9.84 5.29 20.85
C LEU A 101 -9.31 6.70 21.06
N ARG A 102 -8.49 7.22 20.13
CA ARG A 102 -7.98 8.60 20.20
C ARG A 102 -9.11 9.62 20.19
N SER A 103 -10.09 9.45 19.31
CA SER A 103 -11.28 10.32 19.27
C SER A 103 -12.07 10.23 20.58
N ASP A 104 -12.29 9.02 21.10
CA ASP A 104 -13.06 8.81 22.33
C ASP A 104 -12.36 9.44 23.54
N PHE A 105 -11.04 9.31 23.64
CA PHE A 105 -10.25 9.95 24.71
C PHE A 105 -10.31 11.48 24.63
N SER A 106 -10.15 12.07 23.44
CA SER A 106 -10.24 13.53 23.27
C SER A 106 -11.63 14.06 23.65
N ASN A 107 -12.70 13.35 23.28
CA ASN A 107 -14.06 13.71 23.69
C ASN A 107 -14.23 13.66 25.22
N LYS A 108 -13.69 12.62 25.86
CA LYS A 108 -13.75 12.48 27.33
C LYS A 108 -12.94 13.56 28.05
N GLU A 109 -11.81 13.98 27.49
CA GLU A 109 -11.03 15.11 28.02
C GLU A 109 -11.84 16.41 27.98
N ASN A 110 -12.50 16.70 26.85
CA ASN A 110 -13.38 17.86 26.73
C ASN A 110 -14.56 17.82 27.73
N GLU A 111 -15.15 16.64 27.96
CA GLU A 111 -16.21 16.46 28.96
C GLU A 111 -15.69 16.76 30.39
N ILE A 112 -14.50 16.27 30.73
CA ILE A 112 -13.87 16.52 32.04
C ILE A 112 -13.62 18.02 32.24
N ASP A 113 -13.11 18.71 31.22
CA ASP A 113 -12.89 20.15 31.27
C ASP A 113 -14.19 20.94 31.44
N ALA A 114 -15.26 20.51 30.79
CA ALA A 114 -16.59 21.10 30.98
C ALA A 114 -17.09 20.92 32.42
N PHE A 115 -16.98 19.71 32.98
CA PHE A 115 -17.37 19.45 34.36
C PHE A 115 -16.52 20.23 35.37
N LYS A 116 -15.22 20.39 35.11
CA LYS A 116 -14.34 21.18 35.96
C LYS A 116 -14.80 22.63 36.04
N LYS A 117 -15.10 23.25 34.90
CA LYS A 117 -15.64 24.63 34.83
C LYS A 117 -16.96 24.76 35.57
N GLU A 118 -17.85 23.77 35.43
CA GLU A 118 -19.15 23.77 36.14
C GLU A 118 -18.97 23.71 37.66
N ILE A 119 -18.07 22.84 38.14
CA ILE A 119 -17.75 22.72 39.57
C ILE A 119 -17.15 24.02 40.11
N GLU A 120 -16.21 24.63 39.39
CA GLU A 120 -15.60 25.91 39.77
C GLU A 120 -16.66 27.01 39.90
N ALA A 121 -17.59 27.10 38.95
CA ALA A 121 -18.70 28.06 39.00
C ALA A 121 -19.61 27.82 40.21
N LYS A 122 -20.02 26.56 40.46
CA LYS A 122 -20.86 26.20 41.62
C LYS A 122 -20.16 26.50 42.94
N ASN A 123 -18.86 26.21 43.05
CA ASN A 123 -18.06 26.51 44.23
C ASN A 123 -17.95 28.01 44.48
N SER A 124 -17.77 28.82 43.43
CA SER A 124 -17.76 30.28 43.56
C SER A 124 -19.07 30.82 44.14
N VAL A 125 -20.21 30.35 43.61
CA VAL A 125 -21.55 30.72 44.12
C VAL A 125 -21.74 30.28 45.56
N LEU A 126 -21.32 29.06 45.90
CA LEU A 126 -21.41 28.55 47.27
C LEU A 126 -20.57 29.40 48.23
N ASN A 127 -19.33 29.70 47.89
CA ASN A 127 -18.44 30.53 48.69
C ASN A 127 -19.02 31.94 48.90
N GLN A 128 -19.64 32.52 47.87
CA GLN A 128 -20.33 33.81 47.99
C GLN A 128 -21.49 33.74 48.98
N LYS A 129 -22.34 32.70 48.90
CA LYS A 129 -23.45 32.50 49.86
C LYS A 129 -22.95 32.28 51.29
N VAL A 130 -21.92 31.46 51.46
CA VAL A 130 -21.29 31.24 52.78
C VAL A 130 -20.80 32.56 53.36
N LYS A 131 -20.13 33.39 52.55
CA LYS A 131 -19.68 34.72 52.98
C LYS A 131 -20.85 35.61 53.41
N GLN A 132 -21.91 35.69 52.60
CA GLN A 132 -23.11 36.46 52.91
C GLN A 132 -23.74 36.04 54.25
N TYR A 133 -23.89 34.74 54.49
CA TYR A 133 -24.44 34.25 55.76
C TYR A 133 -23.52 34.54 56.95
N ASN A 134 -22.21 34.38 56.78
CA ASN A 134 -21.24 34.72 57.82
C ASN A 134 -21.27 36.21 58.17
N ASP A 135 -21.40 37.08 57.17
CA ASP A 135 -21.49 38.53 57.37
C ASP A 135 -22.80 38.90 58.09
N TYR A 136 -23.94 38.30 57.72
CA TYR A 136 -25.22 38.47 58.42
C TYR A 136 -25.13 38.05 59.90
N ILE A 137 -24.54 36.89 60.20
CA ILE A 137 -24.39 36.41 61.59
C ILE A 137 -23.54 37.39 62.41
N LYS A 138 -22.46 37.94 61.83
CA LYS A 138 -21.63 38.93 62.52
C LYS A 138 -22.41 40.19 62.86
N GLU A 139 -23.22 40.70 61.92
CA GLU A 139 -24.09 41.86 62.16
C GLU A 139 -25.08 41.61 63.29
N GLN A 140 -25.73 40.45 63.31
CA GLN A 140 -26.68 40.10 64.38
C GLN A 140 -26.00 39.98 65.75
N ASN A 141 -24.76 39.50 65.82
CA ASN A 141 -24.02 39.35 67.07
C ASN A 141 -23.42 40.66 67.62
N HIS A 142 -23.43 41.75 66.83
CA HIS A 142 -22.93 43.07 67.25
C HIS A 142 -24.05 44.05 67.68
N ASN A 143 -25.32 43.66 67.53
CA ASN A 143 -26.49 44.34 68.09
C ASN A 143 -26.92 43.66 69.40
#